data_AF-A0A3M1X0Y3-F1
#
_entry.id   AF-A0A3M1X0Y3-F1
#
_cell.length_a   1.000
_cell.length_b   1.000
_cell.length_c   1.000
_cell.angle_alpha   90.00
_cell.angle_beta   90.00
_cell.angle_gamma   90.00
#
_symmetry.space_group_name_H-M   'P 1'
#
loop_
_entity.id
_entity.type
_entity.pdbx_description
1 polymer ?
#
loop_
_entity_poly.entity_id
_entity_poly.type
_entity_poly.pdbx_seq_one_letter_code
_entity_poly.pdbx_strand_id
1 'polypeptide(L)'
;MTLQDLRKRLETLKERALSMVRESAARNDVDAVSFYARIAEDCERALRKLEEVAHTAEALERQMQRGARRVEDEPMPKYQLHARRRERIRERLLFLKDENLLPSAQPEMGAELESPELLTPHERGLMARENWARSLSREKGIVLTELTRTLYETEDGRKVGVAYASELGGKPGFWFLSIPNIPYDVVVFLCETRQGNLLDFVIPTEDLGAQWEDVSTGRAGRQKKVNIRKENGNYTLLLPGGEKVSIGQYLSRHEVLKGSRK
;
A
#
# COMPACT_ATOMS: atom_id res chain seq x y z
N MET A 1 32.76 18.18 -1.11
CA MET A 1 32.96 18.18 0.35
C MET A 1 32.17 17.01 0.89
N THR A 2 32.85 16.02 1.47
CA THR A 2 32.22 14.80 2.00
C THR A 2 31.69 15.01 3.42
N LEU A 3 30.84 14.10 3.90
CA LEU A 3 30.40 14.09 5.31
C LEU A 3 31.59 13.98 6.27
N GLN A 4 32.64 13.23 5.89
CA GLN A 4 33.88 13.13 6.67
C GLN A 4 34.63 14.45 6.74
N ASP A 5 34.71 15.20 5.63
CA ASP A 5 35.34 16.53 5.62
C ASP A 5 34.60 17.52 6.54
N LEU A 6 33.26 17.47 6.53
CA LEU A 6 32.44 18.33 7.37
C LEU A 6 32.57 17.97 8.85
N ARG A 7 32.56 16.68 9.19
CA ARG A 7 32.81 16.20 10.56
C ARG A 7 34.16 16.66 11.08
N LYS A 8 35.22 16.44 10.30
CA LYS A 8 36.59 16.86 10.68
C LYS A 8 36.69 18.36 10.89
N ARG A 9 36.02 19.16 10.05
CA ARG A 9 35.94 20.62 10.21
C ARG A 9 35.25 21.03 11.50
N LEU A 10 34.11 20.41 11.84
CA LEU A 10 33.37 20.68 13.07
C LEU A 10 34.16 20.27 14.32
N GLU A 11 34.84 19.12 14.29
CA GLU A 11 35.74 18.68 15.36
C GLU A 11 36.89 19.68 15.58
N THR A 12 37.54 20.12 14.50
CA THR A 12 38.61 21.14 14.55
C THR A 12 38.09 22.46 15.13
N LEU A 13 36.89 22.90 14.74
CA LEU A 13 36.26 24.13 15.24
C LEU A 13 35.92 24.03 16.72
N LYS A 14 35.40 22.88 17.15
CA LYS A 14 35.11 22.58 18.56
C LYS A 14 36.38 22.62 19.40
N GLU A 15 37.44 21.93 18.98
CA GLU A 15 38.73 21.92 19.69
C GLU A 15 39.31 23.33 19.82
N ARG A 16 39.25 24.12 18.74
CA ARG A 16 39.70 25.52 18.75
C ARG A 16 38.87 26.35 19.72
N ALA A 17 37.54 26.24 19.70
CA ALA A 17 36.66 26.96 20.62
C ALA A 17 36.96 26.60 22.08
N LEU A 18 37.17 25.31 22.39
CA LEU A 18 37.54 24.86 23.73
C LEU A 18 38.93 25.37 24.17
N SER A 19 39.90 25.50 23.25
CA SER A 19 41.18 26.15 23.55
C SER A 19 40.97 27.63 23.93
N MET A 20 40.15 28.35 23.16
CA MET A 20 39.85 29.76 23.42
C MET A 20 39.10 29.96 24.75
N VAL A 21 38.24 29.01 25.16
CA VAL A 21 37.60 29.02 26.49
C VAL A 21 38.66 28.98 27.58
N ARG A 22 39.65 28.07 27.49
CA ARG A 22 40.71 27.95 28.51
C ARG A 22 41.58 29.20 28.57
N GLU A 23 41.97 29.74 27.43
CA GLU A 23 42.78 30.96 27.36
C GLU A 23 42.05 32.20 27.88
N SER A 24 40.73 32.29 27.65
CA SER A 24 39.91 33.40 28.14
C SER A 24 39.64 33.27 29.64
N ALA A 25 39.42 32.06 30.14
CA ALA A 25 39.31 31.77 31.56
C ALA A 25 40.59 32.15 32.32
N ALA A 26 41.77 31.84 31.78
CA ALA A 26 43.06 32.24 32.36
C ALA A 26 43.24 33.76 32.46
N ARG A 27 42.54 34.53 31.61
CA ARG A 27 42.55 36.00 31.60
C ARG A 27 41.38 36.62 32.39
N ASN A 28 40.54 35.81 33.02
CA ASN A 28 39.29 36.23 33.68
C ASN A 28 38.32 36.99 32.74
N ASP A 29 38.34 36.69 31.44
CA ASP A 29 37.40 37.27 30.45
C ASP A 29 36.14 36.40 30.36
N VAL A 30 35.14 36.75 31.17
CA VAL A 30 33.90 35.96 31.33
C VAL A 30 33.05 35.98 30.06
N ASP A 31 32.99 37.11 29.35
CA ASP A 31 32.18 37.25 28.14
C ASP A 31 32.74 36.37 27.02
N ALA A 32 34.07 36.38 26.83
CA ALA A 32 34.73 35.52 25.85
C ALA A 32 34.55 34.02 26.20
N VAL A 33 34.63 33.64 27.49
CA VAL A 33 34.35 32.27 27.94
C VAL A 33 32.94 31.85 27.53
N SER A 34 31.92 32.66 27.82
CA SER A 34 30.54 32.35 27.47
C SER A 34 30.34 32.24 25.95
N PHE A 35 30.98 33.12 25.18
CA PHE A 35 30.89 33.12 23.72
C PHE A 35 31.48 31.84 23.11
N TYR A 36 32.71 31.49 23.47
CA TYR A 36 33.37 30.31 22.91
C TYR A 36 32.77 29.00 23.42
N ALA A 37 32.23 28.97 24.64
CA ALA A 37 31.48 27.81 25.14
C ALA A 37 30.24 27.53 24.28
N ARG A 38 29.48 28.58 23.92
CA ARG A 38 28.32 28.44 23.03
C ARG A 38 28.69 27.92 21.64
N ILE A 39 29.80 28.37 21.07
CA ILE A 39 30.30 27.85 19.79
C ILE A 39 30.63 26.36 19.90
N ALA A 40 31.28 25.92 20.99
CA ALA A 40 31.60 24.52 21.20
C ALA A 40 30.32 23.66 21.32
N GLU A 41 29.31 24.13 22.06
CA GLU A 41 28.00 23.48 22.17
C GLU A 41 27.27 23.36 20.82
N ASP A 42 27.29 24.43 20.02
CA ASP A 42 26.68 24.44 18.69
C ASP A 42 27.40 23.45 17.75
N CYS A 43 28.74 23.34 17.84
CA CYS A 43 29.50 22.33 17.10
C CYS A 43 29.11 20.90 17.53
N GLU A 44 28.95 20.63 18.83
CA GLU A 44 28.49 19.33 19.32
C GLU A 44 27.07 18.99 18.87
N ARG A 45 26.18 19.97 18.84
CA ARG A 45 24.82 19.79 18.33
C ARG A 45 24.83 19.45 16.84
N ALA A 46 25.68 20.12 16.06
CA ALA A 46 25.83 19.83 14.64
C ALA A 46 26.41 18.43 14.39
N LEU A 47 27.40 18.01 15.20
CA LEU A 47 27.98 16.66 15.12
C LEU A 47 26.93 15.56 15.38
N ARG A 48 26.08 15.72 16.41
CA ARG A 48 24.98 14.77 16.69
C ARG A 48 24.01 14.65 15.52
N LYS A 49 23.61 15.77 14.90
CA LYS A 49 22.75 15.75 13.71
C LYS A 49 23.40 15.04 12.52
N LEU A 50 24.72 15.18 12.37
CA LEU A 50 25.46 14.52 11.30
C LEU A 50 25.47 13.00 11.49
N GLU A 51 25.58 12.53 12.73
CA GLU A 51 25.45 11.11 13.09
C GLU A 51 24.03 10.56 12.82
N GLU A 52 22.99 11.32 13.18
CA GLU A 52 21.59 10.95 12.89
C GLU A 52 21.34 10.79 11.37
N VAL A 53 21.86 11.71 10.56
CA VAL A 53 21.77 11.64 9.09
C VAL A 53 22.51 10.42 8.55
N ALA A 54 23.71 10.13 9.07
CA ALA A 54 24.48 8.96 8.67
C ALA A 54 23.74 7.65 8.98
N HIS A 55 23.19 7.51 10.19
CA HIS A 55 22.38 6.34 10.56
C HIS A 55 21.12 6.18 9.70
N THR A 56 20.46 7.29 9.37
CA THR A 56 19.28 7.28 8.49
C THR A 56 19.64 6.81 7.08
N ALA A 57 20.77 7.30 6.54
CA ALA A 57 21.27 6.87 5.23
C ALA A 57 21.59 5.36 5.21
N GLU A 58 22.31 4.86 6.21
CA GLU A 58 22.60 3.41 6.33
C GLU A 58 21.32 2.57 6.43
N ALA A 59 20.30 3.05 7.16
CA ALA A 59 19.03 2.35 7.27
C ALA A 59 18.31 2.27 5.92
N LEU A 60 18.31 3.36 5.15
CA LEU A 60 17.74 3.41 3.81
C LEU A 60 18.52 2.53 2.82
N GLU A 61 19.85 2.53 2.86
CA GLU A 61 20.68 1.62 2.05
C GLU A 61 20.37 0.15 2.37
N ARG A 62 20.23 -0.21 3.65
CA ARG A 62 19.81 -1.57 4.05
C ARG A 62 18.41 -1.90 3.53
N GLN A 63 17.48 -0.95 3.52
CA GLN A 63 16.16 -1.14 2.92
C GLN A 63 16.23 -1.34 1.41
N MET A 64 17.06 -0.56 0.71
CA MET A 64 17.30 -0.71 -0.73
C MET A 64 17.94 -2.06 -1.06
N GLN A 65 18.95 -2.50 -0.30
CA GLN A 65 19.58 -3.82 -0.49
C GLN A 65 18.60 -4.97 -0.24
N ARG A 66 17.71 -4.85 0.76
CA ARG A 66 16.63 -5.82 0.99
C ARG A 66 15.62 -5.82 -0.15
N GLY A 67 15.32 -4.65 -0.72
CA GLY A 67 14.49 -4.51 -1.92
C GLY A 67 15.14 -5.15 -3.14
N ALA A 68 16.43 -4.88 -3.39
CA ALA A 68 17.18 -5.42 -4.52
C ALA A 68 17.30 -6.95 -4.46
N ARG A 69 17.58 -7.51 -3.27
CA ARG A 69 17.57 -8.98 -3.08
C ARG A 69 16.20 -9.59 -3.31
N ARG A 70 15.10 -8.88 -3.02
CA ARG A 70 13.75 -9.36 -3.38
C ARG A 70 13.50 -9.38 -4.88
N VAL A 71 14.18 -8.55 -5.67
CA VAL A 71 14.08 -8.53 -7.13
C VAL A 71 14.97 -9.59 -7.76
N GLU A 72 16.16 -9.85 -7.19
CA GLU A 72 17.09 -10.89 -7.67
C GLU A 72 16.67 -12.32 -7.23
N ASP A 73 16.12 -12.46 -6.03
CA ASP A 73 15.52 -13.72 -5.53
C ASP A 73 14.03 -13.83 -5.87
N GLU A 74 13.46 -12.93 -6.68
CA GLU A 74 12.10 -13.13 -7.21
C GLU A 74 12.18 -14.23 -8.28
N PRO A 75 11.71 -15.47 -8.00
CA PRO A 75 11.56 -16.44 -9.07
C PRO A 75 10.66 -15.81 -10.12
N MET A 76 11.13 -15.82 -11.36
CA MET A 76 10.44 -15.42 -12.60
C MET A 76 8.97 -15.08 -12.35
N PRO A 77 8.54 -13.81 -12.52
CA PRO A 77 7.26 -13.31 -12.01
C PRO A 77 6.16 -14.34 -12.21
N LYS A 78 5.45 -14.75 -11.15
CA LYS A 78 4.59 -15.95 -11.17
C LYS A 78 3.68 -16.02 -12.40
N TYR A 79 3.23 -14.89 -12.94
CA TYR A 79 2.46 -14.83 -14.19
C TYR A 79 3.20 -15.41 -15.42
N GLN A 80 4.52 -15.21 -15.55
CA GLN A 80 5.37 -15.82 -16.59
C GLN A 80 5.63 -17.31 -16.31
N LEU A 81 5.78 -17.70 -15.04
CA LEU A 81 5.89 -19.10 -14.64
C LEU A 81 4.59 -19.88 -14.95
N HIS A 82 3.44 -19.25 -14.71
CA HIS A 82 2.12 -19.77 -15.05
C HIS A 82 1.86 -19.77 -16.56
N ALA A 83 2.37 -18.80 -17.31
CA ALA A 83 2.32 -18.81 -18.78
C ALA A 83 3.09 -20.00 -19.35
N ARG A 84 4.35 -20.21 -18.93
CA ARG A 84 5.16 -21.39 -19.35
C ARG A 84 4.59 -22.73 -18.87
N ARG A 85 3.93 -22.77 -17.71
CA ARG A 85 3.26 -23.99 -17.21
C ARG A 85 1.98 -24.28 -17.98
N ARG A 86 1.19 -23.25 -18.33
CA ARG A 86 0.02 -23.35 -19.20
C ARG A 86 0.39 -23.80 -20.62
N GLU A 87 1.49 -23.29 -21.15
CA GLU A 87 1.99 -23.67 -22.48
C GLU A 87 2.43 -25.14 -22.50
N ARG A 88 3.18 -25.60 -21.49
CA ARG A 88 3.52 -27.03 -21.34
C ARG A 88 2.32 -27.95 -21.13
N ILE A 89 1.31 -27.53 -20.36
CA ILE A 89 0.08 -28.31 -20.18
C ILE A 89 -0.72 -28.35 -21.49
N ARG A 90 -0.78 -27.23 -22.23
CA ARG A 90 -1.45 -27.14 -23.53
C ARG A 90 -0.76 -28.00 -24.58
N GLU A 91 0.57 -27.97 -24.67
CA GLU A 91 1.36 -28.84 -25.55
C GLU A 91 1.15 -30.31 -25.20
N ARG A 92 1.16 -30.66 -23.91
CA ARG A 92 0.92 -32.05 -23.46
C ARG A 92 -0.51 -32.53 -23.74
N LEU A 93 -1.50 -31.66 -23.63
CA LEU A 93 -2.90 -31.97 -23.97
C LEU A 93 -3.15 -32.03 -25.48
N LEU A 94 -2.40 -31.26 -26.28
CA LEU A 94 -2.42 -31.36 -27.75
C LEU A 94 -1.78 -32.66 -28.20
N PHE A 95 -0.64 -33.05 -27.61
CA PHE A 95 0.03 -34.32 -27.86
C PHE A 95 -0.87 -35.54 -27.53
N LEU A 96 -1.61 -35.47 -26.42
CA LEU A 96 -2.56 -36.52 -26.01
C LEU A 96 -3.85 -36.55 -26.86
N LYS A 97 -4.13 -35.54 -27.69
CA LYS A 97 -5.28 -35.52 -28.60
C LYS A 97 -4.97 -36.10 -29.98
N ASP A 98 -3.70 -36.14 -30.37
CA ASP A 98 -3.27 -36.75 -31.64
C ASP A 98 -3.04 -38.27 -31.52
N GLU A 99 -2.78 -38.80 -30.32
CA GLU A 99 -2.69 -40.24 -30.11
C GLU A 99 -4.04 -40.86 -29.71
N ASN A 100 -4.69 -41.46 -30.71
CA ASN A 100 -5.82 -42.37 -30.57
C ASN A 100 -5.36 -43.72 -29.93
N LEU A 101 -4.71 -43.67 -28.77
CA LEU A 101 -4.14 -44.80 -28.05
C LEU A 101 -4.55 -44.74 -26.57
N LEU A 102 -5.78 -45.16 -26.30
CA LEU A 102 -6.16 -45.61 -24.96
C LEU A 102 -6.23 -47.14 -24.97
N PRO A 103 -5.29 -47.85 -24.32
CA PRO A 103 -5.64 -49.12 -23.72
C PRO A 103 -6.43 -48.83 -22.43
N SER A 104 -7.58 -49.48 -22.31
CA SER A 104 -8.38 -49.53 -21.09
C SER A 104 -7.54 -50.03 -19.92
N ALA A 105 -7.11 -49.12 -19.04
CA ALA A 105 -6.50 -49.46 -17.76
C ALA A 105 -7.05 -48.50 -16.70
N GLN A 106 -7.70 -49.09 -15.69
CA GLN A 106 -8.11 -48.42 -14.47
C GLN A 106 -6.88 -47.84 -13.74
N PRO A 107 -7.08 -46.78 -12.93
CA PRO A 107 -6.32 -46.72 -11.70
C PRO A 107 -7.19 -46.38 -10.49
N GLU A 108 -7.17 -47.27 -9.51
CA GLU A 108 -7.25 -46.90 -8.11
C GLU A 108 -5.94 -46.23 -7.67
N MET A 109 -6.01 -45.45 -6.58
CA MET A 109 -4.94 -44.64 -5.94
C MET A 109 -4.72 -43.21 -6.46
N GLY A 110 -5.45 -42.28 -5.85
CA GLY A 110 -4.81 -41.29 -4.96
C GLY A 110 -3.89 -40.25 -5.59
N ALA A 111 -4.29 -39.63 -6.71
CA ALA A 111 -3.76 -38.32 -7.08
C ALA A 111 -4.77 -37.26 -6.62
N GLU A 112 -4.47 -36.58 -5.52
CA GLU A 112 -5.07 -35.29 -5.20
C GLU A 112 -4.91 -34.41 -6.45
N LEU A 113 -6.03 -34.18 -7.13
CA LEU A 113 -6.18 -33.11 -8.10
C LEU A 113 -5.98 -31.80 -7.34
N GLU A 114 -4.72 -31.35 -7.24
CA GLU A 114 -4.38 -29.99 -6.80
C GLU A 114 -5.23 -29.01 -7.59
N SER A 115 -6.18 -28.42 -6.88
CA SER A 115 -7.28 -27.65 -7.43
C SER A 115 -6.77 -26.35 -8.06
N PRO A 116 -7.38 -25.86 -9.15
CA PRO A 116 -6.88 -24.72 -9.91
C PRO A 116 -7.21 -23.39 -9.22
N GLU A 117 -6.66 -23.06 -8.04
CA GLU A 117 -7.10 -21.84 -7.35
C GLU A 117 -6.22 -21.33 -6.20
N LEU A 118 -5.07 -20.69 -6.44
CA LEU A 118 -4.32 -20.07 -5.32
C LEU A 118 -3.69 -18.73 -5.67
N LEU A 119 -4.48 -17.79 -6.20
CA LEU A 119 -4.13 -16.37 -6.02
C LEU A 119 -4.28 -16.05 -4.53
N THR A 120 -3.26 -15.48 -3.91
CA THR A 120 -3.34 -14.98 -2.53
C THR A 120 -4.40 -13.87 -2.44
N PRO A 121 -5.03 -13.63 -1.28
CA PRO A 121 -5.98 -12.52 -1.11
C PRO A 121 -5.40 -11.15 -1.54
N HIS A 122 -4.09 -10.99 -1.36
CA HIS A 122 -3.35 -9.82 -1.77
C HIS A 122 -3.25 -9.69 -3.31
N GLU A 123 -2.93 -10.77 -4.02
CA GLU A 123 -2.87 -10.78 -5.48
C GLU A 123 -4.26 -10.56 -6.09
N ARG A 124 -5.30 -11.20 -5.54
CA ARG A 124 -6.69 -11.00 -5.98
C ARG A 124 -7.12 -9.54 -5.84
N GLY A 125 -6.80 -8.91 -4.70
CA GLY A 125 -7.13 -7.50 -4.51
C GLY A 125 -6.38 -6.56 -5.45
N LEU A 126 -5.16 -6.88 -5.85
CA LEU A 126 -4.43 -6.11 -6.86
C LEU A 126 -5.12 -6.21 -8.21
N MET A 127 -5.39 -7.44 -8.66
CA MET A 127 -6.04 -7.71 -9.94
C MET A 127 -7.44 -7.09 -10.01
N ALA A 128 -8.23 -7.17 -8.93
CA ALA A 128 -9.57 -6.59 -8.88
C ALA A 128 -9.54 -5.07 -9.09
N ARG A 129 -8.60 -4.36 -8.43
CA ARG A 129 -8.45 -2.91 -8.57
C ARG A 129 -7.99 -2.50 -9.96
N GLU A 130 -6.97 -3.18 -10.49
CA GLU A 130 -6.47 -2.91 -11.84
C GLU A 130 -7.55 -3.17 -12.90
N ASN A 131 -8.26 -4.28 -12.81
CA ASN A 131 -9.31 -4.63 -13.76
C ASN A 131 -10.47 -3.63 -13.69
N TRP A 132 -10.88 -3.22 -12.50
CA TRP A 132 -11.91 -2.21 -12.29
C TRP A 132 -11.50 -0.84 -12.86
N ALA A 133 -10.27 -0.38 -12.60
CA ALA A 133 -9.78 0.88 -13.15
C ALA A 133 -9.68 0.84 -14.70
N ARG A 134 -9.23 -0.28 -15.26
CA ARG A 134 -9.18 -0.48 -16.72
C ARG A 134 -10.58 -0.54 -17.35
N SER A 135 -11.55 -1.18 -16.70
CA SER A 135 -12.92 -1.24 -17.22
C SER A 135 -13.57 0.14 -17.23
N LEU A 136 -13.36 0.96 -16.20
CA LEU A 136 -13.81 2.35 -16.17
C LEU A 136 -13.28 3.16 -17.36
N SER A 137 -11.99 3.03 -17.67
CA SER A 137 -11.38 3.72 -18.81
C SER A 137 -12.01 3.26 -20.14
N ARG A 138 -12.16 1.95 -20.33
CA ARG A 138 -12.70 1.37 -21.58
C ARG A 138 -14.18 1.62 -21.79
N GLU A 139 -14.98 1.51 -20.73
CA GLU A 139 -16.44 1.49 -20.83
C GLU A 139 -17.07 2.85 -20.56
N LYS A 140 -16.44 3.67 -19.70
CA LYS A 140 -16.99 4.95 -19.24
C LYS A 140 -16.16 6.15 -19.64
N GLY A 141 -14.96 5.94 -20.20
CA GLY A 141 -14.01 7.00 -20.52
C GLY A 141 -13.47 7.71 -19.28
N ILE A 142 -13.49 7.06 -18.12
CA ILE A 142 -12.98 7.62 -16.86
C ILE A 142 -11.57 7.10 -16.67
N VAL A 143 -10.58 8.00 -16.72
CA VAL A 143 -9.18 7.65 -16.51
C VAL A 143 -8.84 7.87 -15.04
N LEU A 144 -8.25 6.84 -14.42
CA LEU A 144 -7.71 6.88 -13.06
C LEU A 144 -6.21 6.62 -13.12
N THR A 145 -5.42 7.56 -12.60
CA THR A 145 -3.98 7.42 -12.44
C THR A 145 -3.68 6.74 -11.11
N GLU A 146 -2.99 5.61 -11.12
CA GLU A 146 -2.57 4.96 -9.88
C GLU A 146 -1.43 5.75 -9.22
N LEU A 147 -1.64 6.20 -7.98
CA LEU A 147 -0.59 6.82 -7.16
C LEU A 147 0.05 5.79 -6.24
N THR A 148 -0.79 4.93 -5.65
CA THR A 148 -0.37 3.75 -4.90
C THR A 148 -1.39 2.64 -5.13
N ARG A 149 -1.07 1.44 -4.65
CA ARG A 149 -1.92 0.24 -4.77
C ARG A 149 -3.40 0.42 -4.34
N THR A 150 -3.72 1.36 -3.46
CA THR A 150 -5.11 1.63 -3.01
C THR A 150 -5.52 3.09 -3.20
N LEU A 151 -4.70 3.91 -3.84
CA LEU A 151 -4.95 5.33 -4.05
C LEU A 151 -4.79 5.66 -5.52
N TYR A 152 -5.86 6.18 -6.09
CA TYR A 152 -5.93 6.66 -7.45
C TYR A 152 -6.21 8.16 -7.46
N GLU A 153 -5.97 8.77 -8.61
CA GLU A 153 -6.28 10.16 -8.89
C GLU A 153 -7.07 10.25 -10.20
N THR A 154 -8.17 11.01 -10.17
CA THR A 154 -8.94 11.35 -11.38
C THR A 154 -8.22 12.42 -12.20
N GLU A 155 -8.64 12.63 -13.45
CA GLU A 155 -8.06 13.69 -14.31
C GLU A 155 -8.18 15.11 -13.71
N ASP A 156 -9.22 15.36 -12.89
CA ASP A 156 -9.41 16.63 -12.18
C ASP A 156 -8.69 16.71 -10.82
N GLY A 157 -7.85 15.72 -10.49
CA GLY A 157 -6.98 15.73 -9.32
C GLY A 157 -7.60 15.22 -8.02
N ARG A 158 -8.83 14.67 -8.07
CA ARG A 158 -9.49 14.11 -6.88
C ARG A 158 -8.87 12.77 -6.48
N LYS A 159 -8.70 12.58 -5.17
CA LYS A 159 -8.14 11.37 -4.56
C LYS A 159 -9.21 10.32 -4.37
N VAL A 160 -9.00 9.15 -4.99
CA VAL A 160 -9.91 8.02 -4.97
C VAL A 160 -9.29 6.86 -4.19
N GLY A 161 -9.85 6.54 -3.04
CA GLY A 161 -9.42 5.42 -2.22
C GLY A 161 -10.13 4.13 -2.63
N VAL A 162 -9.40 3.09 -3.02
CA VAL A 162 -10.01 1.83 -3.50
C VAL A 162 -9.65 0.68 -2.56
N ALA A 163 -10.64 0.22 -1.78
CA ALA A 163 -10.54 -0.93 -0.90
C ALA A 163 -11.09 -2.18 -1.59
N TYR A 164 -10.57 -3.35 -1.24
CA TYR A 164 -11.06 -4.63 -1.76
C TYR A 164 -11.20 -5.66 -0.65
N ALA A 165 -12.25 -6.48 -0.75
CA ALA A 165 -12.41 -7.69 0.04
C ALA A 165 -13.16 -8.76 -0.76
N SER A 166 -12.86 -10.02 -0.45
CA SER A 166 -13.71 -11.16 -0.84
C SER A 166 -14.69 -11.46 0.29
N GLU A 167 -15.82 -12.04 -0.08
CA GLU A 167 -16.88 -12.44 0.84
C GLU A 167 -16.35 -13.46 1.86
N LEU A 168 -16.60 -13.24 3.16
CA LEU A 168 -16.04 -14.08 4.21
C LEU A 168 -16.52 -15.54 4.11
N GLY A 169 -15.58 -16.47 4.26
CA GLY A 169 -15.87 -17.90 4.43
C GLY A 169 -16.79 -18.11 5.64
N GLY A 170 -17.93 -18.75 5.43
CA GLY A 170 -18.97 -18.94 6.45
C GLY A 170 -20.03 -17.82 6.58
N LYS A 171 -19.84 -16.63 6.00
CA LYS A 171 -20.84 -15.54 6.07
C LYS A 171 -21.13 -14.92 4.70
N PRO A 172 -22.09 -15.47 3.94
CA PRO A 172 -22.54 -14.85 2.71
C PRO A 172 -23.08 -13.44 2.94
N GLY A 173 -22.85 -12.53 1.99
CA GLY A 173 -23.20 -11.14 2.04
C GLY A 173 -22.34 -10.32 2.99
N PHE A 174 -21.14 -10.77 3.38
CA PHE A 174 -20.31 -10.05 4.35
C PHE A 174 -18.89 -9.82 3.84
N TRP A 175 -18.46 -8.56 3.85
CA TRP A 175 -17.13 -8.12 3.44
C TRP A 175 -16.48 -7.27 4.52
N PHE A 176 -15.21 -7.51 4.81
CA PHE A 176 -14.41 -6.71 5.75
C PHE A 176 -13.30 -6.00 4.97
N LEU A 177 -13.37 -4.67 4.94
CA LEU A 177 -12.50 -3.84 4.12
C LEU A 177 -11.60 -2.97 4.99
N SER A 178 -10.37 -2.77 4.52
CA SER A 178 -9.42 -1.86 5.14
C SER A 178 -8.79 -0.95 4.10
N ILE A 179 -8.69 0.33 4.41
CA ILE A 179 -8.07 1.35 3.56
C ILE A 179 -7.13 2.22 4.39
N PRO A 180 -6.02 2.76 3.84
CA PRO A 180 -5.19 3.72 4.57
C PRO A 180 -5.99 4.89 5.13
N ASN A 181 -5.60 5.37 6.30
CA ASN A 181 -6.22 6.56 6.91
C ASN A 181 -5.58 7.82 6.34
N ILE A 182 -6.01 8.20 5.14
CA ILE A 182 -5.66 9.47 4.49
C ILE A 182 -6.94 10.15 3.98
N PRO A 183 -6.92 11.47 3.72
CA PRO A 183 -8.06 12.14 3.11
C PRO A 183 -8.33 11.60 1.70
N TYR A 184 -9.60 11.34 1.41
CA TYR A 184 -10.09 10.94 0.09
C TYR A 184 -11.26 11.84 -0.28
N ASP A 185 -11.42 12.15 -1.57
CA ASP A 185 -12.62 12.80 -2.09
C ASP A 185 -13.70 11.75 -2.38
N VAL A 186 -13.29 10.56 -2.82
CA VAL A 186 -14.17 9.44 -3.14
C VAL A 186 -13.57 8.14 -2.60
N VAL A 187 -14.40 7.28 -2.02
CA VAL A 187 -14.01 5.94 -1.58
C VAL A 187 -14.79 4.90 -2.39
N VAL A 188 -14.07 3.88 -2.84
CA VAL A 188 -14.59 2.76 -3.61
C VAL A 188 -14.38 1.48 -2.82
N PHE A 189 -15.46 0.75 -2.57
CA PHE A 189 -15.42 -0.57 -1.95
C PHE A 189 -15.69 -1.65 -3.00
N LEU A 190 -14.65 -2.41 -3.34
CA LEU A 190 -14.73 -3.57 -4.22
C LEU A 190 -15.02 -4.84 -3.40
N CYS A 191 -16.20 -5.40 -3.59
CA CYS A 191 -16.71 -6.55 -2.86
C CYS A 191 -16.88 -7.74 -3.81
N GLU A 192 -15.96 -8.69 -3.75
CA GLU A 192 -16.04 -9.90 -4.56
C GLU A 192 -16.93 -10.95 -3.86
N THR A 193 -17.98 -11.39 -4.57
CA THR A 193 -18.85 -12.48 -4.12
C THR A 193 -18.18 -13.84 -4.30
N ARG A 194 -18.68 -14.87 -3.63
CA ARG A 194 -18.24 -16.27 -3.81
C ARG A 194 -18.42 -16.80 -5.23
N GLN A 195 -19.31 -16.18 -6.01
CA GLN A 195 -19.52 -16.51 -7.43
C GLN A 195 -18.51 -15.80 -8.35
N GLY A 196 -17.58 -15.00 -7.80
CA GLY A 196 -16.61 -14.21 -8.57
C GLY A 196 -17.16 -12.88 -9.10
N ASN A 197 -18.43 -12.53 -8.82
CA ASN A 197 -18.96 -11.22 -9.19
C ASN A 197 -18.32 -10.13 -8.33
N LEU A 198 -17.82 -9.08 -8.97
CA LEU A 198 -17.25 -7.92 -8.30
C LEU A 198 -18.30 -6.80 -8.21
N LEU A 199 -18.71 -6.48 -6.99
CA LEU A 199 -19.57 -5.32 -6.72
C LEU A 199 -18.68 -4.13 -6.39
N ASP A 200 -19.04 -2.94 -6.88
CA ASP A 200 -18.30 -1.72 -6.61
C ASP A 200 -19.22 -0.62 -6.07
N PHE A 201 -18.96 -0.16 -4.85
CA PHE A 201 -19.69 0.95 -4.24
C PHE A 201 -18.84 2.20 -4.31
N VAL A 202 -19.25 3.19 -5.10
CA VAL A 202 -18.52 4.45 -5.31
C VAL A 202 -19.19 5.57 -4.52
N ILE A 203 -18.56 5.97 -3.42
CA ILE A 203 -19.18 6.84 -2.41
C ILE A 203 -18.35 8.12 -2.24
N PRO A 204 -18.92 9.32 -2.50
CA PRO A 204 -18.33 10.57 -2.07
C PRO A 204 -18.09 10.55 -0.56
N THR A 205 -16.94 11.03 -0.09
CA THR A 205 -16.66 11.01 1.36
C THR A 205 -17.59 11.93 2.16
N GLU A 206 -18.10 12.99 1.54
CA GLU A 206 -19.13 13.87 2.10
C GLU A 206 -20.43 13.12 2.46
N ASP A 207 -20.80 12.12 1.67
CA ASP A 207 -22.01 11.31 1.88
C ASP A 207 -21.85 10.30 3.04
N LEU A 208 -20.61 10.02 3.46
CA LEU A 208 -20.32 9.17 4.62
C LEU A 208 -20.38 9.96 5.95
N GLY A 209 -20.46 11.29 5.88
CA GLY A 209 -20.62 12.18 7.02
C GLY A 209 -19.43 12.21 7.99
N ALA A 210 -19.60 12.91 9.11
CA ALA A 210 -18.56 13.11 10.13
C ALA A 210 -18.00 11.79 10.68
N GLN A 211 -18.82 10.74 10.69
CA GLN A 211 -18.43 9.43 11.20
C GLN A 211 -17.36 8.74 10.38
N TRP A 212 -17.21 9.11 9.10
CA TRP A 212 -16.10 8.63 8.30
C TRP A 212 -14.76 9.02 8.92
N GLU A 213 -14.65 10.23 9.48
CA GLU A 213 -13.44 10.71 10.15
C GLU A 213 -13.17 9.99 11.47
N ASP A 214 -14.24 9.58 12.16
CA ASP A 214 -14.17 8.85 13.43
C ASP A 214 -14.04 7.32 13.29
N VAL A 215 -13.97 6.80 12.05
CA VAL A 215 -13.85 5.35 11.79
C VAL A 215 -12.63 4.82 12.55
N SER A 216 -12.89 3.95 13.53
CA SER A 216 -11.94 3.14 14.30
C SER A 216 -10.67 2.89 13.51
N THR A 217 -9.66 3.65 13.89
CA THR A 217 -8.33 3.45 13.39
C THR A 217 -7.79 2.18 14.03
N GLY A 218 -7.11 1.32 13.26
CA GLY A 218 -6.42 0.16 13.84
C GLY A 218 -5.44 0.59 14.96
N ARG A 219 -4.78 -0.37 15.65
CA ARG A 219 -3.88 -0.14 16.80
C ARG A 219 -2.84 1.01 16.69
N ALA A 220 -2.62 1.57 15.50
CA ALA A 220 -1.69 2.68 15.25
C ALA A 220 -2.27 3.86 14.44
N GLY A 221 -3.59 4.01 14.29
CA GLY A 221 -4.11 5.17 13.56
C GLY A 221 -4.13 5.05 12.02
N ARG A 222 -3.49 4.02 11.45
CA ARG A 222 -3.05 4.01 10.04
C ARG A 222 -4.06 3.55 9.01
N GLN A 223 -5.15 2.90 9.44
CA GLN A 223 -6.13 2.30 8.52
C GLN A 223 -7.54 2.48 9.05
N LYS A 224 -8.45 2.86 8.16
CA LYS A 224 -9.90 2.85 8.36
C LYS A 224 -10.42 1.44 8.04
N LYS A 225 -11.22 0.86 8.94
CA LYS A 225 -11.78 -0.50 8.81
C LYS A 225 -13.29 -0.43 8.82
N VAL A 226 -13.92 -1.05 7.83
CA VAL A 226 -15.37 -1.07 7.69
C VAL A 226 -15.86 -2.46 7.34
N ASN A 227 -17.14 -2.72 7.61
CA ASN A 227 -17.81 -3.91 7.13
C ASN A 227 -18.93 -3.52 6.18
N ILE A 228 -19.08 -4.24 5.09
CA ILE A 228 -20.26 -4.15 4.24
C ILE A 228 -21.06 -5.44 4.41
N ARG A 229 -22.37 -5.30 4.59
CA ARG A 229 -23.30 -6.43 4.71
C ARG A 229 -24.44 -6.32 3.71
N LYS A 230 -24.81 -7.46 3.12
CA LYS A 230 -26.04 -7.64 2.34
C LYS A 230 -27.10 -8.29 3.23
N GLU A 231 -28.20 -7.59 3.49
CA GLU A 231 -29.35 -8.07 4.28
C GLU A 231 -30.64 -7.80 3.48
N ASN A 232 -31.47 -8.83 3.26
CA ASN A 232 -32.75 -8.68 2.56
C ASN A 232 -32.66 -7.97 1.20
N GLY A 233 -31.57 -8.21 0.46
CA GLY A 233 -31.31 -7.55 -0.83
C GLY A 233 -30.67 -6.16 -0.74
N ASN A 234 -30.63 -5.55 0.45
CA ASN A 234 -30.04 -4.23 0.67
C ASN A 234 -28.59 -4.32 1.12
N TYR A 235 -27.79 -3.31 0.77
CA TYR A 235 -26.38 -3.20 1.15
C TYR A 235 -26.21 -2.12 2.21
N THR A 236 -25.56 -2.49 3.31
CA THR A 236 -25.33 -1.62 4.46
C THR A 236 -23.85 -1.56 4.78
N LEU A 237 -23.31 -0.35 4.93
CA LEU A 237 -22.00 -0.09 5.48
C LEU A 237 -22.12 0.05 7.01
N LEU A 238 -21.34 -0.74 7.74
CA LEU A 238 -21.21 -0.66 9.19
C LEU A 238 -20.01 0.21 9.51
N LEU A 239 -20.30 1.41 10.02
CA LEU A 239 -19.29 2.30 10.54
C LEU A 239 -18.96 1.92 12.00
N PRO A 240 -17.75 2.24 12.48
CA PRO A 240 -17.41 2.08 13.89
C PRO A 240 -18.35 2.89 14.79
N GLY A 241 -18.68 2.33 15.95
CA GLY A 241 -19.78 2.83 16.79
C GLY A 241 -21.13 2.16 16.53
N GLY A 242 -21.22 1.32 15.48
CA GLY A 242 -22.41 0.51 15.20
C GLY A 242 -23.44 1.18 14.29
N GLU A 243 -23.12 2.37 13.77
CA GLU A 243 -23.96 3.04 12.78
C GLU A 243 -24.02 2.25 11.47
N LYS A 244 -25.22 2.30 10.87
CA LYS A 244 -25.56 1.61 9.64
C LYS A 244 -25.92 2.63 8.57
N VAL A 245 -25.11 2.72 7.52
CA VAL A 245 -25.39 3.56 6.36
C VAL A 245 -25.86 2.68 5.21
N SER A 246 -27.05 2.95 4.67
CA SER A 246 -27.49 2.30 3.42
C SER A 246 -26.62 2.77 2.27
N ILE A 247 -26.02 1.84 1.54
CA ILE A 247 -25.10 2.15 0.43
C ILE A 247 -25.55 1.59 -0.93
N GLY A 248 -26.75 1.00 -1.00
CA GLY A 248 -27.27 0.42 -2.25
C GLY A 248 -27.32 1.42 -3.41
N GLN A 249 -27.59 2.70 -3.12
CA GLN A 249 -27.61 3.79 -4.10
C GLN A 249 -26.24 4.13 -4.71
N TYR A 250 -25.14 3.64 -4.13
CA TYR A 250 -23.78 3.86 -4.62
C TYR A 250 -23.25 2.72 -5.48
N LEU A 251 -24.04 1.66 -5.68
CA LEU A 251 -23.63 0.52 -6.49
C LEU A 251 -23.41 0.95 -7.94
N SER A 252 -22.17 0.79 -8.42
CA SER A 252 -21.70 1.18 -9.75
C SER A 252 -21.97 2.65 -10.11
N ARG A 253 -21.97 3.54 -9.11
CA ARG A 253 -22.21 4.99 -9.23
C ARG A 253 -21.00 5.75 -9.79
N HIS A 254 -20.55 5.37 -10.98
CA HIS A 254 -19.28 5.85 -11.58
C HIS A 254 -19.31 7.31 -11.99
N GLU A 255 -20.48 7.92 -12.14
CA GLU A 255 -20.62 9.34 -12.51
C GLU A 255 -19.97 10.27 -11.49
N VAL A 256 -19.87 9.85 -10.23
CA VAL A 256 -19.15 10.58 -9.18
C VAL A 256 -17.68 10.78 -9.54
N LEU A 257 -17.07 9.87 -10.30
CA LEU A 257 -15.66 9.94 -10.70
C LEU A 257 -15.42 10.81 -11.93
N LYS A 258 -16.47 11.22 -12.65
CA LYS A 258 -16.32 12.13 -13.79
C LYS A 258 -15.97 13.51 -13.26
N GLY A 259 -14.90 14.09 -13.77
CA GLY A 259 -14.53 15.46 -13.43
C GLY A 259 -15.66 16.41 -13.77
N SER A 260 -15.92 17.37 -12.89
CA SER A 260 -16.70 18.54 -13.30
C SER A 260 -15.84 19.26 -14.32
N ARG A 261 -16.17 19.16 -15.61
CA ARG A 261 -15.58 20.05 -16.62
C ARG A 261 -15.93 21.47 -16.17
N LYS A 262 -14.98 22.16 -15.52
CA LYS A 262 -15.01 23.61 -15.40
C LYS A 262 -14.74 24.21 -16.76
#